data_AF-A0A4S0Q0B2-F1
#
_entry.id   AF-A0A4S0Q0B2-F1
#
_cell.length_a   1.000
_cell.length_b   1.000
_cell.length_c   1.000
_cell.angle_alpha   90.00
_cell.angle_beta   90.00
_cell.angle_gamma   90.00
#
_symmetry.space_group_name_H-M   'P 1'
#
loop_
_entity.id
_entity.type
_entity.pdbx_description
1 polymer ?
#
loop_
_entity_poly.entity_id
_entity_poly.type
_entity_poly.pdbx_seq_one_letter_code
_entity_poly.pdbx_strand_id
1 'polypeptide(L)'
;SQNNLGLALYALSEREPGGERLVDAEAAYRLALQEYTREKAPVQWAMVENNLGNTLVSLGTQLNDQAKITEAAAAFRAALEIRTRETFPVSWATSR
;
A
#
# COMPACT_ATOMS: atom_id res chain seq x y z
N SER A 1 -3.63 -4.15 14.73
CA SER A 1 -4.25 -3.33 13.65
C SER A 1 -4.17 -4.10 12.35
N GLN A 2 -5.06 -3.80 11.40
CA GLN A 2 -5.09 -4.47 10.09
C GLN A 2 -3.79 -4.29 9.30
N ASN A 3 -3.14 -3.12 9.40
CA ASN A 3 -1.82 -2.88 8.80
C ASN A 3 -0.74 -3.85 9.30
N ASN A 4 -0.68 -4.10 10.61
CA ASN A 4 0.35 -5.00 11.17
C ASN A 4 0.08 -6.47 10.79
N LEU A 5 -1.19 -6.84 10.64
CA LEU A 5 -1.57 -8.15 10.13
C LEU A 5 -1.11 -8.33 8.68
N GLY A 6 -1.36 -7.33 7.82
CA GLY A 6 -0.87 -7.33 6.44
C GLY A 6 0.65 -7.46 6.34
N LEU A 7 1.41 -6.77 7.22
CA LEU A 7 2.87 -6.86 7.25
C LEU A 7 3.34 -8.27 7.61
N ALA A 8 2.73 -8.90 8.60
CA ALA A 8 3.06 -10.26 9.00
C ALA A 8 2.75 -11.28 7.89
N LEU A 9 1.61 -11.13 7.21
CA LEU A 9 1.19 -12.00 6.11
C LEU A 9 2.10 -11.85 4.88
N TYR A 10 2.52 -10.63 4.55
CA TYR A 10 3.50 -10.37 3.49
C TYR A 10 4.83 -11.08 3.81
N ALA A 11 5.36 -10.90 5.01
CA ALA A 11 6.62 -11.54 5.41
C ALA A 11 6.54 -13.08 5.42
N LEU A 12 5.37 -13.65 5.75
CA LEU A 12 5.15 -15.09 5.64
C LEU A 12 5.12 -15.56 4.18
N SER A 13 4.54 -14.77 3.27
CA SER A 13 4.47 -15.13 1.85
C SER A 13 5.84 -15.27 1.18
N GLU A 14 6.86 -14.54 1.65
CA GLU A 14 8.23 -14.67 1.17
C GLU A 14 8.84 -16.05 1.51
N ARG A 15 8.26 -16.77 2.47
CA ARG A 15 8.71 -18.09 2.92
C ARG A 15 7.83 -19.24 2.43
N GLU A 16 6.63 -18.94 1.96
CA GLU A 16 5.62 -19.92 1.52
C GLU A 16 5.12 -19.58 0.10
N PRO A 17 5.68 -20.21 -0.95
CA PRO A 17 5.25 -19.96 -2.31
C PRO A 17 3.85 -20.56 -2.53
N GLY A 18 2.82 -19.71 -2.47
CA GLY A 18 1.42 -20.12 -2.67
C GLY A 18 0.45 -18.99 -2.98
N GLY A 19 0.82 -17.72 -2.77
CA GLY A 19 0.00 -16.56 -3.11
C GLY A 19 -1.18 -16.31 -2.14
N GLU A 20 -1.68 -17.33 -1.45
CA GLU A 20 -2.75 -17.22 -0.44
C GLU A 20 -2.44 -16.16 0.63
N ARG A 21 -1.21 -16.18 1.16
CA ARG A 21 -0.75 -15.20 2.16
C ARG A 21 -0.72 -13.78 1.62
N LEU A 22 -0.40 -13.58 0.35
CA LEU A 22 -0.43 -12.27 -0.28
C LEU A 22 -1.87 -11.77 -0.49
N VAL A 23 -2.81 -12.66 -0.81
CA VAL A 23 -4.24 -12.32 -0.91
C VAL A 23 -4.78 -11.88 0.46
N ASP A 24 -4.43 -12.60 1.53
CA ASP A 24 -4.80 -12.20 2.89
C ASP A 24 -4.16 -10.86 3.28
N ALA A 25 -2.91 -10.61 2.89
CA ALA A 25 -2.23 -9.34 3.12
C ALA A 25 -2.91 -8.20 2.36
N GLU A 26 -3.29 -8.40 1.09
CA GLU A 26 -4.06 -7.45 0.30
C GLU A 26 -5.37 -7.07 1.02
N ALA A 27 -6.13 -8.07 1.47
CA ALA A 27 -7.37 -7.85 2.20
C ALA A 27 -7.16 -7.06 3.51
N ALA A 28 -6.13 -7.41 4.28
CA ALA A 28 -5.79 -6.72 5.52
C ALA A 28 -5.41 -5.25 5.27
N TYR A 29 -4.59 -4.95 4.26
CA TYR A 29 -4.25 -3.57 3.93
C TYR A 29 -5.48 -2.79 3.42
N ARG A 30 -6.35 -3.38 2.60
CA ARG A 30 -7.60 -2.73 2.18
C ARG A 30 -8.51 -2.40 3.37
N LEU A 31 -8.59 -3.26 4.38
CA LEU A 31 -9.30 -2.97 5.63
C LEU A 31 -8.63 -1.82 6.41
N ALA A 32 -7.30 -1.82 6.48
CA ALA A 32 -6.57 -0.73 7.13
C ALA A 32 -6.83 0.63 6.44
N LEU A 33 -7.00 0.67 5.12
CA LEU A 33 -7.35 1.88 4.37
C LEU A 33 -8.79 2.39 4.64
N GLN A 34 -9.66 1.57 5.23
CA GLN A 34 -10.98 2.04 5.71
C GLN A 34 -10.86 2.78 7.05
N GLU A 35 -9.89 2.40 7.88
CA GLU A 35 -9.61 3.05 9.17
C GLU A 35 -8.75 4.29 8.99
N TYR A 36 -7.63 4.15 8.28
CA TYR A 36 -6.72 5.23 7.94
C TYR A 36 -7.14 5.81 6.60
N THR A 37 -7.88 6.92 6.60
CA THR A 37 -8.19 7.63 5.37
C THR A 37 -7.16 8.73 5.11
N ARG A 38 -7.06 9.15 3.84
CA ARG A 38 -6.18 10.23 3.40
C ARG A 38 -6.38 11.52 4.21
N GLU A 39 -7.59 11.79 4.68
CA GLU A 39 -7.96 12.99 5.44
C GLU A 39 -7.68 12.85 6.93
N LYS A 40 -7.97 11.68 7.52
CA LYS A 40 -7.89 11.46 8.96
C LYS A 40 -6.47 11.16 9.43
N ALA A 41 -5.72 10.43 8.61
CA ALA A 41 -4.40 9.93 8.96
C ALA A 41 -3.53 9.82 7.70
N PRO A 42 -3.18 10.96 7.06
CA PRO A 42 -2.50 10.97 5.75
C PRO A 42 -1.19 10.16 5.74
N VAL A 43 -0.35 10.33 6.77
CA VAL A 43 0.92 9.61 6.92
C VAL A 43 0.67 8.09 6.94
N GLN A 44 -0.23 7.63 7.81
CA GLN A 44 -0.54 6.22 7.98
C GLN A 44 -1.21 5.64 6.73
N TRP A 45 -2.13 6.37 6.11
CA TRP A 45 -2.75 6.00 4.84
C TRP A 45 -1.69 5.79 3.75
N ALA A 46 -0.74 6.72 3.62
CA ALA A 46 0.35 6.60 2.65
C ALA A 46 1.27 5.40 2.92
N MET A 47 1.56 5.10 4.19
CA MET A 47 2.30 3.89 4.57
C MET A 47 1.56 2.62 4.18
N VAL A 48 0.25 2.56 4.42
CA VAL A 48 -0.59 1.41 4.08
C VAL A 48 -0.69 1.23 2.56
N GLU A 49 -0.89 2.32 1.80
CA GLU A 49 -0.87 2.30 0.32
C GLU A 49 0.47 1.78 -0.23
N ASN A 50 1.60 2.20 0.37
CA ASN A 50 2.91 1.68 -0.02
C ASN A 50 3.03 0.15 0.22
N ASN A 51 2.54 -0.33 1.37
CA ASN A 51 2.57 -1.75 1.70
C ASN A 51 1.62 -2.58 0.81
N LEU A 52 0.46 -2.03 0.49
CA LEU A 52 -0.47 -2.60 -0.49
C LEU A 52 0.20 -2.69 -1.87
N GLY A 53 0.89 -1.65 -2.31
CA GLY A 53 1.67 -1.64 -3.55
C GLY A 53 2.68 -2.79 -3.64
N ASN A 54 3.48 -2.99 -2.59
CA ASN A 54 4.43 -4.11 -2.53
C ASN A 54 3.73 -5.47 -2.65
N THR A 55 2.61 -5.65 -1.96
CA THR A 55 1.82 -6.89 -1.98
C THR A 55 1.27 -7.17 -3.38
N LEU A 56 0.74 -6.14 -4.04
CA LEU A 56 0.18 -6.23 -5.39
C LEU A 56 1.25 -6.52 -6.46
N VAL A 57 2.48 -5.99 -6.32
CA VAL A 57 3.61 -6.36 -7.20
C VAL A 57 3.94 -7.85 -7.05
N SER A 58 4.02 -8.35 -5.83
CA SER A 58 4.29 -9.76 -5.56
C SER A 58 3.20 -10.67 -6.14
N LEU A 59 1.92 -10.33 -5.93
CA LEU A 59 0.79 -11.06 -6.53
C LEU A 59 0.82 -11.02 -8.05
N GLY A 60 0.98 -9.84 -8.64
CA GLY A 60 1.02 -9.67 -10.08
C GLY A 60 2.17 -10.43 -10.73
N THR A 61 3.32 -10.50 -10.07
CA THR A 61 4.47 -11.29 -10.53
C THR A 61 4.20 -12.79 -10.43
N GLN A 62 3.66 -13.26 -9.30
CA GLN A 62 3.41 -14.69 -9.07
C GLN A 62 2.29 -15.25 -9.97
N LEU A 63 1.24 -14.46 -10.19
CA LEU A 63 0.06 -14.86 -10.95
C LEU A 63 0.11 -14.42 -12.42
N ASN A 64 1.18 -13.72 -12.82
CA ASN A 64 1.29 -13.07 -14.14
C ASN A 64 0.09 -12.15 -14.45
N ASP A 65 -0.35 -11.38 -13.44
CA ASP A 65 -1.49 -10.49 -13.49
C ASP A 65 -1.05 -9.02 -13.62
N GLN A 66 -1.16 -8.49 -14.84
CA GLN A 66 -0.82 -7.10 -15.15
C GLN A 66 -1.74 -6.08 -14.49
N ALA A 67 -2.99 -6.44 -14.18
CA ALA A 67 -3.92 -5.54 -13.50
C ALA A 67 -3.44 -5.26 -12.08
N LYS A 68 -2.93 -6.27 -11.38
CA LYS A 68 -2.32 -6.12 -10.04
C LYS A 68 -1.08 -5.23 -10.06
N ILE A 69 -0.23 -5.36 -11.07
CA ILE A 69 0.95 -4.49 -11.25
C ILE A 69 0.52 -3.04 -11.50
N THR A 70 -0.53 -2.83 -12.29
CA THR A 70 -1.08 -1.49 -12.58
C THR A 70 -1.69 -0.86 -11.32
N GLU A 71 -2.42 -1.64 -10.53
CA GLU A 71 -2.97 -1.21 -9.24
C GLU A 71 -1.86 -0.84 -8.25
N ALA A 72 -0.78 -1.64 -8.19
CA ALA A 72 0.38 -1.32 -7.35
C ALA A 72 1.00 0.04 -7.70
N ALA A 73 1.14 0.35 -8.99
CA ALA A 73 1.66 1.63 -9.43
C ALA A 73 0.76 2.81 -8.99
N ALA A 74 -0.57 2.61 -8.97
CA ALA A 74 -1.49 3.61 -8.45
C ALA A 74 -1.32 3.81 -6.94
N ALA A 75 -1.21 2.73 -6.17
CA ALA A 75 -1.01 2.78 -4.72
C ALA A 75 0.30 3.51 -4.34
N PHE A 76 1.41 3.22 -5.03
CA PHE A 76 2.67 3.93 -4.81
C PHE A 76 2.59 5.42 -5.15
N ARG A 77 1.91 5.81 -6.24
CA ARG A 77 1.71 7.22 -6.59
C ARG A 77 0.91 7.95 -5.50
N ALA A 78 -0.18 7.33 -5.03
CA ALA A 78 -0.97 7.82 -3.91
C ALA A 78 -0.13 8.07 -2.65
N ALA A 79 0.70 7.10 -2.25
CA ALA A 79 1.61 7.24 -1.11
C ALA A 79 2.63 8.38 -1.31
N LEU A 80 3.20 8.50 -2.52
CA LEU A 80 4.18 9.54 -2.85
C LEU A 80 3.61 10.95 -2.81
N GLU A 81 2.35 11.15 -3.19
CA GLU A 81 1.69 12.46 -3.10
C GLU A 81 1.68 13.00 -1.66
N ILE A 82 1.40 12.14 -0.68
CA ILE A 82 1.40 12.54 0.72
C ILE A 82 2.81 12.76 1.24
N ARG A 83 3.74 11.83 0.97
CA ARG A 83 5.14 11.98 1.39
C ARG A 83 5.76 13.28 0.84
N THR A 84 5.42 13.64 -0.40
CA THR A 84 5.87 14.90 -1.01
C THR A 84 5.29 16.12 -0.29
N ARG A 85 3.99 16.11 0.03
CA ARG A 85 3.36 17.19 0.83
C ARG A 85 3.97 17.34 2.21
N GLU A 86 4.32 16.23 2.86
CA GLU A 86 4.93 16.23 4.20
C GLU A 86 6.40 16.65 4.18
N THR A 87 7.16 16.23 3.16
CA THR A 87 8.60 16.52 3.06
C THR A 87 8.86 17.92 2.50
N PHE A 88 7.93 18.47 1.71
CA PHE A 88 8.00 19.83 1.17
C PHE A 88 6.71 20.65 1.45
N PRO A 89 6.34 20.89 2.73
CA PRO A 89 5.11 21.61 3.05
C PRO A 89 5.11 23.05 2.53
N VAL A 90 6.29 23.67 2.51
CA VAL A 90 6.48 25.11 2.22
C VAL A 90 6.32 25.43 0.73
N SER A 91 6.56 24.47 -0.17
CA SER A 91 6.46 24.66 -1.63
C SER A 91 5.04 24.46 -2.16
N TRP A 92 4.22 23.70 -1.45
CA TRP A 92 2.84 23.39 -1.85
C TRP A 92 1.85 24.54 -1.55
N ALA A 93 2.12 25.32 -0.50
CA ALA A 93 1.26 26.44 -0.09
C ALA A 93 1.30 27.66 -1.03
N THR A 94 2.26 27.73 -1.96
CA THR A 94 2.42 28.86 -2.92
C THR A 94 1.93 28.58 -4.33
N SER A 95 1.26 27.45 -4.58
CA SER A 95 0.63 27.18 -5.88
C SER A 95 -0.88 27.03 -5.71
N ARG A 96 -1.59 28.17 -5.65
CA ARG A 96 -3.05 28.27 -5.76
C ARG A 96 -3.42 29.19 -6.90
#